data_AF-A0A4S2S126-F1
#
_entry.id   AF-A0A4S2S126-F1
#
_cell.length_a   1.000
_cell.length_b   1.000
_cell.length_c   1.000
_cell.angle_alpha   90.00
_cell.angle_beta   90.00
_cell.angle_gamma   90.00
#
_symmetry.space_group_name_H-M   'P 1'
#
loop_
_entity.id
_entity.type
_entity.pdbx_description
1 polymer ?
#
loop_
_entity_poly.entity_id
_entity_poly.type
_entity_poly.pdbx_seq_one_letter_code
_entity_poly.pdbx_strand_id
1 'polypeptide(L)'
;MAQPFDRHAVWRLIKPYWISEERWKAWGLMAVIIALVLVMVYINVLLTDWNRTMYDSLQNKDYPAFKGLLWQFSYLAFAYIVVATARIYLTQSLQIRWRTWMTDKYMGKWLDHHAYYRMEQGRIADNPDQRIAEDLRSLTSNTISLVLGFISSLVTLVSFVGILWAISGPLSFAFMQHDWVIPGY
;
A
#
# COMPACT_ATOMS: atom_id res chain seq x y z
N MET A 1 -11.07 4.94 -32.92
CA MET A 1 -11.49 6.16 -32.21
C MET A 1 -11.54 5.83 -30.71
N ALA A 2 -10.63 6.36 -29.90
CA ALA A 2 -10.65 6.15 -28.45
C ALA A 2 -11.76 7.01 -27.82
N GLN A 3 -12.68 6.39 -27.07
CA GLN A 3 -13.72 7.14 -26.36
C GLN A 3 -13.09 8.02 -25.26
N PRO A 4 -13.60 9.25 -25.03
CA PRO A 4 -13.09 10.11 -23.98
C PRO A 4 -13.29 9.45 -22.61
N PHE A 5 -12.24 9.48 -21.78
CA PHE A 5 -12.19 8.85 -20.47
C PHE A 5 -13.21 9.49 -19.51
N ASP A 6 -14.37 8.86 -19.34
CA ASP A 6 -15.44 9.40 -18.51
C ASP A 6 -15.19 9.15 -17.02
N ARG A 7 -14.62 10.17 -16.35
CA ARG A 7 -14.28 10.14 -14.92
C ARG A 7 -15.50 9.91 -14.02
N HIS A 8 -16.69 10.30 -14.47
CA HIS A 8 -17.92 10.14 -13.70
C HIS A 8 -18.41 8.68 -13.70
N ALA A 9 -18.16 7.94 -14.78
CA ALA A 9 -18.47 6.51 -14.87
C ALA A 9 -17.57 5.69 -13.91
N VAL A 10 -16.27 5.98 -13.88
CA VAL A 10 -15.31 5.35 -12.95
C VAL A 10 -15.70 5.61 -11.49
N TRP A 11 -16.08 6.84 -11.16
CA TRP A 11 -16.48 7.17 -9.79
C TRP A 11 -17.83 6.52 -9.41
N ARG A 12 -18.76 6.37 -10.35
CA ARG A 12 -20.05 5.69 -10.10
C ARG A 12 -19.88 4.18 -9.85
N LEU A 13 -18.81 3.57 -10.36
CA LEU A 13 -18.45 2.16 -10.16
C LEU A 13 -17.71 1.90 -8.83
N ILE A 14 -16.86 2.83 -8.38
CA ILE A 14 -16.03 2.67 -7.17
C ILE A 14 -16.80 3.04 -5.90
N LYS A 15 -17.63 4.09 -5.95
CA LYS A 15 -18.39 4.63 -4.81
C LYS A 15 -19.28 3.61 -4.08
N PRO A 16 -19.95 2.67 -4.76
CA PRO A 16 -20.89 1.75 -4.10
C PRO A 16 -20.25 0.72 -3.17
N TYR A 17 -18.97 0.35 -3.35
CA TYR A 17 -18.31 -0.63 -2.48
C TYR A 17 -17.98 -0.04 -1.11
N TRP A 18 -17.56 1.23 -1.08
CA TRP A 18 -17.27 1.97 0.14
C TRP A 18 -18.51 2.30 0.98
N ILE A 19 -19.72 2.14 0.40
CA ILE A 19 -21.01 2.51 1.01
C ILE A 19 -21.88 1.28 1.34
N SER A 20 -21.49 0.07 0.92
CA SER A 20 -22.26 -1.16 1.16
C SER A 20 -22.18 -1.66 2.62
N GLU A 21 -22.99 -2.66 2.98
CA GLU A 21 -23.10 -3.24 4.33
C GLU A 21 -21.76 -3.79 4.87
N GLU A 22 -20.83 -4.19 4.00
CA GLU A 22 -19.47 -4.63 4.36
C GLU A 22 -18.47 -3.46 4.61
N ARG A 23 -18.91 -2.20 4.55
CA ARG A 23 -18.07 -0.99 4.70
C ARG A 23 -17.15 -1.04 5.90
N TRP A 24 -17.65 -1.47 7.06
CA TRP A 24 -16.87 -1.49 8.29
C TRP A 24 -15.70 -2.50 8.25
N LYS A 25 -15.88 -3.64 7.58
CA LYS A 25 -14.81 -4.63 7.39
C LYS A 25 -13.78 -4.14 6.38
N ALA A 26 -14.21 -3.46 5.31
CA ALA A 26 -13.31 -2.88 4.31
C ALA A 26 -12.47 -1.72 4.89
N TRP A 27 -13.10 -0.81 5.64
CA TRP A 27 -12.41 0.27 6.36
C TRP A 27 -11.49 -0.26 7.46
N GLY A 28 -11.92 -1.27 8.21
CA GLY A 28 -11.08 -1.94 9.21
C GLY A 28 -9.83 -2.58 8.60
N LEU A 29 -9.99 -3.34 7.51
CA LEU A 29 -8.85 -3.92 6.78
C LEU A 29 -7.92 -2.84 6.22
N MET A 30 -8.46 -1.75 5.68
CA MET A 30 -7.67 -0.61 5.20
C MET A 30 -6.85 0.01 6.33
N ALA A 31 -7.47 0.26 7.48
CA ALA A 31 -6.81 0.84 8.65
C ALA A 31 -5.70 -0.08 9.17
N VAL A 32 -5.93 -1.40 9.22
CA VAL A 32 -4.91 -2.37 9.62
C VAL A 32 -3.75 -2.39 8.61
N ILE A 33 -4.02 -2.34 7.31
CA ILE A 33 -2.97 -2.28 6.29
C ILE A 33 -2.12 -1.01 6.46
N ILE A 34 -2.75 0.14 6.70
CA ILE A 34 -2.03 1.40 6.97
C ILE A 34 -1.19 1.28 8.25
N ALA A 35 -1.73 0.70 9.32
CA ALA A 35 -0.99 0.47 10.55
C ALA A 35 0.22 -0.44 10.33
N LEU A 36 0.09 -1.51 9.54
CA LEU A 36 1.21 -2.38 9.17
C LEU A 36 2.28 -1.62 8.38
N VAL A 37 1.90 -0.73 7.47
CA VAL A 37 2.87 0.12 6.75
C VAL A 37 3.63 1.02 7.72
N LEU A 38 2.95 1.63 8.69
CA LEU A 38 3.59 2.46 9.72
C LEU A 38 4.56 1.65 10.60
N VAL A 39 4.18 0.41 10.96
CA VAL A 39 5.09 -0.51 11.68
C VAL A 39 6.31 -0.86 10.83
N MET A 40 6.14 -1.14 9.53
CA MET A 40 7.27 -1.41 8.64
C MET A 40 8.21 -0.21 8.54
N VAL A 41 7.67 1.01 8.45
CA VAL A 41 8.44 2.25 8.50
C VAL A 41 9.24 2.35 9.79
N TYR A 42 8.60 2.11 10.94
CA TYR A 42 9.25 2.18 12.24
C TYR A 42 10.40 1.16 12.35
N ILE A 43 10.20 -0.07 11.87
CA ILE A 43 11.27 -1.08 11.81
C ILE A 43 12.41 -0.62 10.89
N ASN A 44 12.12 0.04 9.77
CA ASN A 44 13.16 0.60 8.91
C ASN A 44 13.99 1.67 9.64
N VAL A 45 13.36 2.56 10.43
CA VAL A 45 14.09 3.55 11.26
C VAL A 45 15.03 2.83 12.24
N LEU A 46 14.54 1.80 12.94
CA LEU A 46 15.35 0.99 13.85
C LEU A 46 16.50 0.28 13.12
N LEU A 47 16.28 -0.22 11.91
CA LEU A 47 17.32 -0.81 11.07
C LEU A 47 18.36 0.22 10.63
N THR A 48 17.95 1.47 10.37
CA THR A 48 18.88 2.54 10.03
C THR A 48 19.78 2.90 11.21
N ASP A 49 19.23 3.02 12.43
CA ASP A 49 20.03 3.26 13.65
C ASP A 49 20.94 2.07 13.98
N TRP A 50 20.42 0.84 13.85
CA TRP A 50 21.21 -0.38 13.98
C TRP A 50 22.37 -0.39 12.99
N ASN A 51 22.15 0.03 11.74
CA ASN A 51 23.18 0.07 10.70
C ASN A 51 24.33 1.01 11.08
N ARG A 52 24.03 2.19 11.63
CA ARG A 52 25.04 3.11 12.17
C ARG A 52 25.87 2.44 13.28
N THR A 53 25.21 1.87 14.28
CA THR A 53 25.88 1.23 15.43
C THR A 53 26.73 0.02 15.02
N MET A 54 26.30 -0.70 13.99
CA MET A 54 27.04 -1.81 13.39
C MET A 54 28.34 -1.34 12.74
N TYR A 55 28.29 -0.25 11.95
CA TYR A 55 29.49 0.36 11.39
C TYR A 55 30.46 0.87 12.46
N ASP A 56 29.95 1.54 13.50
CA ASP A 56 30.76 2.03 14.62
C ASP A 56 31.45 0.86 15.36
N SER A 57 30.74 -0.25 15.58
CA SER A 57 31.29 -1.45 16.24
C SER A 57 32.37 -2.14 15.39
N LEU A 58 32.18 -2.19 14.06
CA LEU A 58 33.19 -2.72 13.13
C LEU A 58 34.44 -1.84 13.10
N GLN A 59 34.27 -0.51 13.08
CA GLN A 59 35.38 0.44 13.08
C GLN A 59 36.22 0.31 14.36
N ASN A 60 35.56 0.16 15.51
CA ASN A 60 36.21 -0.01 16.81
C ASN A 60 36.68 -1.46 17.08
N LYS A 61 36.44 -2.40 16.16
CA LYS A 61 36.76 -3.83 16.29
C LYS A 61 36.16 -4.48 17.55
N ASP A 62 34.99 -4.01 17.99
CA ASP A 62 34.29 -4.54 19.16
C ASP A 62 33.49 -5.80 18.78
N TYR A 63 34.14 -6.97 18.90
CA TYR A 63 33.53 -8.25 18.56
C TYR A 63 32.34 -8.66 19.46
N PRO A 64 32.39 -8.47 20.79
CA PRO A 64 31.23 -8.70 21.65
C PRO A 64 30.00 -7.88 21.26
N ALA A 65 30.15 -6.57 21.02
CA ALA A 65 29.05 -5.71 20.58
C ALA A 65 28.51 -6.15 19.22
N PHE A 66 29.39 -6.46 18.27
CA PHE A 66 29.02 -6.96 16.94
C PHE A 66 28.16 -8.23 17.00
N LYS A 67 28.50 -9.20 17.87
CA LYS A 67 27.70 -10.43 18.03
C LYS A 67 26.30 -10.14 18.57
N GLY A 68 26.16 -9.20 19.50
CA GLY A 68 24.85 -8.74 19.99
C GLY A 68 24.01 -8.11 18.89
N LEU A 69 24.63 -7.27 18.06
CA LEU A 69 23.99 -6.61 16.92
C LEU A 69 23.48 -7.60 15.86
N LEU A 70 24.17 -8.73 15.63
CA LEU A 70 23.69 -9.78 14.72
C LEU A 70 22.37 -10.40 15.18
N TRP A 71 22.21 -10.64 16.48
CA TRP A 71 20.95 -11.14 17.03
C TRP A 71 19.84 -10.08 16.95
N GLN A 72 20.15 -8.83 17.28
CA GLN A 72 19.19 -7.72 17.15
C GLN A 72 18.70 -7.58 15.70
N PHE A 73 19.60 -7.65 14.71
CA PHE A 73 19.25 -7.65 13.30
C PHE A 73 18.34 -8.82 12.94
N SER A 74 18.65 -10.02 13.42
CA SER A 74 17.85 -11.22 13.14
C SER A 74 16.41 -11.07 13.64
N TYR A 75 16.21 -10.51 14.84
CA TYR A 75 14.87 -10.22 15.36
C TYR A 75 14.14 -9.14 14.57
N LEU A 76 14.82 -8.04 14.22
CA LEU A 76 14.23 -6.96 13.40
C LEU A 76 13.85 -7.45 12.01
N ALA A 77 14.71 -8.22 11.36
CA ALA A 77 14.47 -8.82 10.04
C ALA A 77 13.29 -9.81 10.09
N PHE A 78 13.24 -10.67 11.11
CA PHE A 78 12.13 -11.60 11.29
C PHE A 78 10.80 -10.85 11.50
N ALA A 79 10.78 -9.85 12.39
CA ALA A 79 9.60 -9.02 12.61
C ALA A 79 9.15 -8.31 11.33
N TYR A 80 10.10 -7.76 10.55
CA TYR A 80 9.82 -7.12 9.28
C TYR A 80 9.15 -8.08 8.29
N ILE A 81 9.68 -9.29 8.14
CA ILE A 81 9.12 -10.32 7.26
C ILE A 81 7.69 -10.66 7.66
N VAL A 82 7.44 -10.91 8.95
CA VAL A 82 6.10 -11.23 9.47
C VAL A 82 5.10 -10.11 9.13
N VAL A 83 5.48 -8.86 9.39
CA VAL A 83 4.63 -7.68 9.11
C VAL A 83 4.39 -7.53 7.61
N ALA A 84 5.43 -7.70 6.78
CA ALA A 84 5.33 -7.60 5.33
C ALA A 84 4.41 -8.69 4.76
N THR A 85 4.54 -9.94 5.20
CA THR A 85 3.68 -11.05 4.80
C THR A 85 2.24 -10.83 5.23
N ALA A 86 2.01 -10.36 6.47
CA ALA A 86 0.67 -10.00 6.94
C ALA A 86 0.04 -8.91 6.08
N ARG A 87 0.80 -7.86 5.71
CA ARG A 87 0.32 -6.78 4.83
C ARG A 87 -0.11 -7.32 3.46
N ILE A 88 0.71 -8.19 2.86
CA ILE A 88 0.39 -8.81 1.56
C ILE A 88 -0.89 -9.64 1.67
N TYR A 89 -0.98 -10.50 2.69
CA TYR A 89 -2.14 -11.37 2.91
C TYR A 89 -3.43 -10.57 3.12
N LEU A 90 -3.41 -9.52 3.95
CA LEU A 90 -4.58 -8.68 4.20
C LEU A 90 -4.99 -7.89 2.94
N THR A 91 -4.02 -7.41 2.17
CA THR A 91 -4.28 -6.73 0.89
C THR A 91 -4.96 -7.66 -0.10
N GLN A 92 -4.44 -8.88 -0.28
CA GLN A 92 -5.05 -9.89 -1.15
C GLN A 92 -6.44 -10.29 -0.66
N SER A 93 -6.63 -10.45 0.65
CA SER A 93 -7.93 -10.74 1.25
C SER A 93 -8.96 -9.65 0.95
N LEU A 94 -8.56 -8.37 1.05
CA LEU A 94 -9.42 -7.23 0.71
C LEU A 94 -9.78 -7.23 -0.79
N GLN A 95 -8.81 -7.53 -1.66
CA GLN A 95 -9.04 -7.67 -3.11
C GLN A 95 -10.05 -8.76 -3.44
N ILE A 96 -9.91 -9.94 -2.83
CA ILE A 96 -10.83 -11.06 -3.07
C ILE A 96 -12.24 -10.71 -2.61
N ARG A 97 -12.39 -10.17 -1.40
CA ARG A 97 -13.71 -9.78 -0.86
C ARG A 97 -14.42 -8.75 -1.73
N TRP A 98 -13.68 -7.74 -2.19
CA TRP A 98 -14.26 -6.73 -3.08
C TRP A 98 -14.66 -7.38 -4.41
N ARG A 99 -13.80 -8.20 -4.98
CA ARG A 99 -14.12 -8.90 -6.23
C ARG A 99 -15.39 -9.73 -6.10
N THR A 100 -15.53 -10.53 -5.04
CA THR A 100 -16.73 -11.33 -4.80
C THR A 100 -17.98 -10.46 -4.74
N TRP A 101 -17.96 -9.37 -3.97
CA TRP A 101 -19.09 -8.45 -3.87
C TRP A 101 -19.48 -7.80 -5.21
N MET A 102 -18.49 -7.37 -6.00
CA MET A 102 -18.75 -6.79 -7.33
C MET A 102 -19.37 -7.86 -8.23
N THR A 103 -18.77 -9.05 -8.30
CA THR A 103 -19.29 -10.15 -9.11
C THR A 103 -20.74 -10.46 -8.75
N ASP A 104 -21.07 -10.64 -7.47
CA ASP A 104 -22.45 -10.94 -7.05
C ASP A 104 -23.43 -9.83 -7.44
N LYS A 105 -23.05 -8.56 -7.27
CA LYS A 105 -23.90 -7.42 -7.59
C LYS A 105 -24.16 -7.26 -9.08
N TYR A 106 -23.14 -7.41 -9.93
CA TYR A 106 -23.29 -7.24 -11.37
C TYR A 106 -23.85 -8.49 -12.04
N MET A 107 -23.52 -9.69 -11.55
CA MET A 107 -24.13 -10.94 -11.99
C MET A 107 -25.62 -10.98 -11.65
N GLY A 108 -25.99 -10.55 -10.44
CA GLY A 108 -27.39 -10.43 -10.04
C GLY A 108 -28.18 -9.50 -10.96
N LYS A 109 -27.61 -8.33 -11.33
CA LYS A 109 -28.24 -7.40 -12.29
C LYS A 109 -28.32 -7.95 -13.72
N TRP A 110 -27.37 -8.80 -14.13
CA TRP A 110 -27.34 -9.39 -15.45
C TRP A 110 -28.39 -10.51 -15.61
N LEU A 111 -28.59 -11.31 -14.56
CA LEU A 111 -29.63 -12.33 -14.50
C LEU A 111 -31.03 -11.73 -14.31
N ASP A 112 -31.12 -10.55 -13.73
CA ASP A 112 -32.39 -9.88 -13.47
C ASP A 112 -33.02 -9.29 -14.75
N HIS A 113 -34.35 -9.27 -14.80
CA HIS A 113 -35.16 -8.69 -15.89
C HIS A 113 -34.91 -9.22 -17.32
N HIS A 114 -34.44 -10.45 -17.53
CA HIS A 114 -34.15 -11.01 -18.87
C HIS A 114 -33.19 -10.14 -19.71
N ALA A 115 -32.28 -9.41 -19.06
CA ALA A 115 -31.31 -8.56 -19.76
C ALA A 115 -30.43 -9.37 -20.71
N TYR A 116 -30.09 -10.61 -20.34
CA TYR A 116 -29.44 -11.59 -21.21
C TYR A 116 -30.16 -11.76 -22.56
N TYR A 117 -31.46 -12.03 -22.52
CA TYR A 117 -32.29 -12.27 -23.71
C TYR A 117 -32.40 -11.02 -24.60
N ARG A 118 -32.51 -9.83 -24.00
CA ARG A 118 -32.57 -8.56 -24.74
C ARG A 118 -31.25 -8.18 -25.40
N MET A 119 -30.10 -8.56 -24.80
CA MET A 119 -28.78 -8.29 -25.35
C MET A 119 -28.40 -9.26 -26.48
N GLU A 120 -28.75 -10.54 -26.37
CA GLU A 120 -28.54 -11.54 -27.44
C GLU A 120 -29.35 -11.19 -28.70
N GLN A 121 -30.61 -10.77 -28.56
CA GLN A 121 -31.43 -10.33 -29.70
C GLN A 121 -30.88 -9.08 -30.39
N GLY A 122 -30.17 -8.21 -29.68
CA GLY A 122 -29.60 -6.97 -30.22
C GLY A 122 -28.19 -7.10 -30.81
N ARG A 123 -27.50 -8.25 -30.63
CA ARG A 123 -26.07 -8.44 -30.99
C ARG A 123 -25.14 -7.31 -30.50
N ILE A 124 -25.46 -6.70 -29.35
CA ILE A 124 -24.80 -5.46 -28.91
C ILE A 124 -23.42 -5.72 -28.30
N ALA A 125 -23.15 -6.93 -27.79
CA ALA A 125 -21.86 -7.30 -27.20
C ALA A 125 -21.59 -8.80 -27.32
N ASP A 126 -20.38 -9.16 -27.78
CA ASP A 126 -19.86 -10.53 -27.71
C ASP A 126 -19.32 -10.81 -26.30
N ASN A 127 -19.63 -12.01 -25.78
CA ASN A 127 -19.22 -12.55 -24.46
C ASN A 127 -19.42 -11.57 -23.27
N PRO A 128 -20.65 -11.09 -23.03
CA PRO A 128 -20.94 -10.11 -21.97
C PRO A 128 -20.64 -10.67 -20.57
N ASP A 129 -20.81 -11.96 -20.35
CA ASP A 129 -20.46 -12.68 -19.12
C ASP A 129 -18.95 -12.68 -18.85
N GLN A 130 -18.15 -12.98 -19.87
CA GLN A 130 -16.68 -12.94 -19.78
C GLN A 130 -16.21 -11.51 -19.51
N ARG A 131 -16.77 -10.51 -20.20
CA ARG A 131 -16.48 -9.10 -19.96
C ARG A 131 -16.83 -8.68 -18.54
N ILE A 132 -18.02 -9.02 -18.05
CA ILE A 132 -18.41 -8.73 -16.66
C ILE A 132 -17.41 -9.34 -15.68
N ALA A 133 -17.01 -10.61 -15.86
CA ALA A 133 -16.07 -11.25 -14.95
C ALA A 133 -14.64 -10.66 -15.02
N GLU A 134 -14.08 -10.52 -16.22
CA GLU A 134 -12.69 -10.08 -16.43
C GLU A 134 -12.51 -8.58 -16.18
N ASP A 135 -13.44 -7.74 -16.62
CA ASP A 135 -13.34 -6.29 -16.45
C ASP A 135 -13.55 -5.91 -14.99
N LEU A 136 -14.51 -6.54 -14.28
CA LEU A 136 -14.69 -6.30 -12.85
C LEU A 136 -13.49 -6.76 -12.03
N ARG A 137 -12.87 -7.88 -12.40
CA ARG A 137 -11.61 -8.35 -11.78
C ARG A 137 -10.52 -7.31 -11.96
N SER A 138 -10.32 -6.85 -13.19
CA SER A 138 -9.27 -5.89 -13.53
C SER A 138 -9.50 -4.54 -12.86
N LEU A 139 -10.73 -4.00 -12.92
CA LEU A 139 -11.13 -2.77 -12.22
C LEU A 139 -10.85 -2.85 -10.72
N THR A 140 -11.27 -3.93 -10.06
CA THR A 140 -11.14 -4.07 -8.61
C THR A 140 -9.67 -4.23 -8.21
N SER A 141 -8.94 -5.13 -8.86
CA SER A 141 -7.53 -5.39 -8.57
C SER A 141 -6.67 -4.14 -8.80
N ASN A 142 -6.87 -3.46 -9.92
CA ASN A 142 -6.09 -2.28 -10.28
C ASN A 142 -6.40 -1.11 -9.35
N THR A 143 -7.69 -0.87 -9.03
CA THR A 143 -8.08 0.23 -8.13
C THR A 143 -7.50 0.05 -6.74
N ILE A 144 -7.61 -1.16 -6.16
CA ILE A 144 -7.07 -1.43 -4.82
C ILE A 144 -5.54 -1.31 -4.83
N SER A 145 -4.88 -1.88 -5.84
CA SER A 145 -3.42 -1.82 -5.95
C SER A 145 -2.93 -0.39 -6.12
N LEU A 146 -3.63 0.44 -6.90
CA LEU A 146 -3.31 1.85 -7.09
C LEU A 146 -3.50 2.65 -5.80
N VAL A 147 -4.64 2.51 -5.11
CA VAL A 147 -4.92 3.26 -3.87
C VAL A 147 -3.94 2.85 -2.76
N LEU A 148 -3.77 1.56 -2.51
CA LEU A 148 -2.85 1.06 -1.49
C LEU A 148 -1.40 1.36 -1.85
N GLY A 149 -1.03 1.22 -3.12
CA GLY A 149 0.29 1.57 -3.64
C GLY A 149 0.59 3.04 -3.43
N PHE A 150 -0.34 3.93 -3.79
CA PHE A 150 -0.22 5.38 -3.60
C PHE A 150 -0.05 5.75 -2.13
N ILE A 151 -0.92 5.25 -1.23
CA ILE A 151 -0.82 5.50 0.21
C ILE A 151 0.51 4.98 0.75
N SER A 152 0.90 3.76 0.36
CA SER A 152 2.17 3.17 0.81
C SER A 152 3.36 4.00 0.35
N SER A 153 3.39 4.44 -0.91
CA SER A 153 4.45 5.29 -1.43
C SER A 153 4.50 6.64 -0.72
N LEU A 154 3.36 7.25 -0.42
CA LEU A 154 3.30 8.51 0.32
C LEU A 154 3.85 8.37 1.74
N VAL A 155 3.44 7.31 2.46
CA VAL A 155 3.92 7.02 3.81
C VAL A 155 5.42 6.75 3.79
N THR A 156 5.91 5.93 2.85
CA THR A 156 7.34 5.67 2.67
C THR A 156 8.10 6.96 2.38
N LEU A 157 7.59 7.82 1.50
CA LEU A 157 8.22 9.10 1.16
C LEU A 157 8.36 10.00 2.39
N VAL A 158 7.26 10.23 3.12
CA VAL A 158 7.26 11.07 4.34
C VAL A 158 8.21 10.50 5.38
N SER A 159 8.24 9.18 5.50
CA SER A 159 9.11 8.49 6.46
C SER A 159 10.57 8.59 6.07
N PHE A 160 10.89 8.48 4.79
CA PHE A 160 12.25 8.63 4.28
C PHE A 160 12.74 10.07 4.46
N VAL A 161 11.88 11.06 4.19
CA VAL A 161 12.16 12.47 4.52
C VAL A 161 12.43 12.64 6.01
N GLY A 162 11.64 12.01 6.87
CA GLY A 162 11.88 12.02 8.32
C GLY A 162 13.19 11.36 8.76
N ILE A 163 13.55 10.23 8.14
CA ILE A 163 14.83 9.54 8.38
C ILE A 163 16.00 10.41 7.96
N LEU A 164 15.93 10.99 6.76
CA LEU A 164 16.94 11.94 6.28
C LEU A 164 17.05 13.09 7.28
N TRP A 165 15.94 13.74 7.63
CA TRP A 165 15.94 14.83 8.61
C TRP A 165 16.59 14.46 9.96
N ALA A 166 16.40 13.22 10.44
CA ALA A 166 16.96 12.75 11.70
C ALA A 166 18.46 12.43 11.64
N ILE A 167 18.95 11.97 10.49
CA ILE A 167 20.35 11.54 10.27
C ILE A 167 21.20 12.67 9.72
N SER A 168 20.57 13.61 9.04
CA SER A 168 21.14 14.85 8.58
C SER A 168 21.60 15.68 9.76
N GLY A 169 22.84 15.44 10.17
CA GLY A 169 23.56 16.29 11.09
C GLY A 169 23.51 17.75 10.62
N PRO A 170 23.68 18.72 11.52
CA PRO A 170 23.57 20.12 11.18
C PRO A 170 24.55 20.48 10.06
N LEU A 171 24.06 21.04 8.96
CA LEU A 171 24.91 21.72 7.98
C LEU A 171 25.37 23.04 8.62
N SER A 172 26.51 23.00 9.29
CA SER A 172 27.21 24.20 9.74
C SER A 172 28.01 24.77 8.57
N PHE A 173 27.49 25.82 7.92
CA PHE A 173 28.29 26.66 7.04
C PHE A 173 28.78 27.86 7.84
N ALA A 174 30.11 27.98 8.01
CA ALA A 174 30.72 29.15 8.62
C ALA A 174 30.73 30.30 7.60
N PHE A 175 29.81 31.27 7.75
CA PHE A 175 29.84 32.52 7.02
C PHE A 175 30.04 33.66 8.02
N MET A 176 31.11 34.45 7.85
CA MET A 176 31.43 35.61 8.71
C MET A 176 31.64 35.31 10.21
N GLN A 177 32.36 34.24 10.57
CA GLN A 177 32.65 33.88 11.98
C GLN A 177 31.40 33.73 12.88
N HIS A 178 30.24 33.49 12.27
CA HIS A 178 29.01 33.13 12.96
C HIS A 178 28.59 31.74 12.50
N ASP A 179 28.45 30.82 13.45
CA ASP A 179 27.98 29.46 13.18
C ASP A 179 26.47 29.50 12.97
N TRP A 180 26.06 29.51 11.71
CA TRP A 180 24.65 29.32 11.36
C TRP A 180 24.35 27.83 11.34
N VAL A 181 23.65 27.36 12.37
CA VAL A 181 23.21 25.98 12.50
C VAL A 181 21.78 25.86 11.98
N ILE A 182 21.61 25.21 10.83
CA ILE A 182 20.30 24.76 10.36
C ILE A 182 20.13 23.30 10.84
N PRO A 183 19.23 23.02 11.79
CA PRO A 183 18.98 21.66 12.23
C PRO A 183 18.16 20.90 11.17
N GLY A 184 18.68 19.77 10.72
CA GLY A 184 18.05 18.91 9.71
C GLY A 184 18.23 19.45 8.29
N TYR A 185 19.18 18.88 7.56
CA TYR A 185 19.28 19.06 6.10
C TYR A 185 19.35 17.72 5.38
#